data_AF-A0AAE5LNR2-F1
#
_entry.id   AF-A0AAE5LNR2-F1
#
_cell.length_a   1.000
_cell.length_b   1.000
_cell.length_c   1.000
_cell.angle_alpha   90.00
_cell.angle_beta   90.00
_cell.angle_gamma   90.00
#
_symmetry.space_group_name_H-M   'P 1'
#
loop_
_entity.id
_entity.type
_entity.pdbx_description
1 polymer ?
#
loop_
_entity_poly.entity_id
_entity_poly.type
_entity_poly.pdbx_seq_one_letter_code
_entity_poly.pdbx_strand_id
1 'polypeptide(L)'
;MEKSIEQASLWKCMGYKFNNIAINISPIQIKEKDFKDKLLKCCNKYNISPNFLEIEITESTLLDISEKNIEVLNELKGMGINIAIDDFGTGYSSLSYLINISVSTLKIDKTFVDHVENYKNMVLIKNIVNLSKDLKYKVIVEGVETREQIEVLADLGCKIIQGFYFSKPLTEDGMKTLLDSNRKNNMQ
;
A
#
# COMPACT_ATOMS: atom_id res chain seq x y z
N MET A 1 -4.82 2.36 -13.19
CA MET A 1 -3.92 3.53 -13.06
C MET A 1 -4.64 4.84 -13.41
N GLU A 2 -4.89 5.17 -14.68
CA GLU A 2 -5.44 6.49 -15.06
C GLU A 2 -6.78 6.82 -14.38
N LYS A 3 -7.76 5.91 -14.42
CA LYS A 3 -9.05 6.08 -13.73
C LYS A 3 -8.89 6.35 -12.23
N SER A 4 -7.91 5.72 -11.56
CA SER A 4 -7.64 5.94 -10.14
C SER A 4 -7.14 7.36 -9.88
N ILE A 5 -6.23 7.84 -10.73
CA ILE A 5 -5.66 9.20 -10.63
C ILE A 5 -6.73 10.26 -10.95
N GLU A 6 -7.56 10.02 -11.97
CA GLU A 6 -8.72 10.84 -12.28
C GLU A 6 -9.69 10.93 -11.09
N GLN A 7 -10.04 9.80 -10.48
CA GLN A 7 -10.91 9.76 -9.31
C GLN A 7 -10.33 10.52 -8.11
N ALA A 8 -9.03 10.36 -7.84
CA ALA A 8 -8.35 11.09 -6.78
C ALA A 8 -8.40 12.61 -7.02
N SER A 9 -8.28 13.04 -8.28
CA SER A 9 -8.42 14.44 -8.67
C SER A 9 -9.83 14.97 -8.40
N LEU A 10 -10.86 14.20 -8.79
CA LEU A 10 -12.26 14.54 -8.50
C LEU A 10 -12.50 14.69 -7.00
N TRP A 11 -12.06 13.73 -6.19
CA TRP A 11 -12.21 13.80 -4.74
C TRP A 11 -11.49 15.01 -4.12
N LYS A 12 -10.31 15.35 -4.62
CA LYS A 12 -9.58 16.53 -4.18
C LYS A 12 -10.30 17.82 -4.55
N CYS A 13 -10.86 17.92 -5.76
CA CYS A 13 -11.69 19.04 -6.20
C CYS A 13 -12.98 19.20 -5.36
N MET A 14 -13.55 18.09 -4.89
CA MET A 14 -14.70 18.09 -3.96
C MET A 14 -14.33 18.48 -2.52
N GLY A 15 -13.04 18.67 -2.24
CA GLY A 15 -12.52 19.07 -0.92
C GLY A 15 -12.42 17.93 0.08
N TYR A 16 -12.44 16.67 -0.37
CA TYR A 16 -12.21 15.53 0.51
C TYR A 16 -10.73 15.49 0.95
N LYS A 17 -10.52 15.14 2.21
CA LYS A 17 -9.19 14.93 2.79
C LYS A 17 -8.89 13.45 2.81
N PHE A 18 -7.81 13.06 2.14
CA PHE A 18 -7.24 11.72 2.16
C PHE A 18 -5.72 11.83 2.05
N ASN A 19 -5.01 10.80 2.52
CA ASN A 19 -3.54 10.83 2.59
C ASN A 19 -2.92 10.52 1.22
N ASN A 20 -3.29 9.37 0.66
CA ASN A 20 -2.82 8.88 -0.64
C ASN A 20 -3.92 8.01 -1.29
N ILE A 21 -3.72 7.66 -2.56
CA ILE A 21 -4.44 6.61 -3.26
C ILE A 21 -3.44 5.52 -3.65
N ALA A 22 -3.75 4.29 -3.27
CA ALA A 22 -2.97 3.12 -3.65
C ALA A 22 -3.43 2.60 -5.02
N ILE A 23 -2.48 2.24 -5.88
CA ILE A 23 -2.73 1.72 -7.22
C ILE A 23 -1.88 0.47 -7.40
N ASN A 24 -2.56 -0.66 -7.56
CA ASN A 24 -1.92 -1.91 -7.97
C ASN A 24 -1.33 -1.80 -9.37
N ILE A 25 -0.05 -2.15 -9.51
CA ILE A 25 0.68 -2.14 -10.77
C ILE A 25 1.24 -3.55 -11.04
N SER A 26 0.91 -4.09 -12.21
CA SER A 26 1.41 -5.41 -12.62
C SER A 26 2.87 -5.36 -13.11
N PRO A 27 3.62 -6.48 -13.05
CA PRO A 27 4.98 -6.56 -13.59
C PRO A 27 5.08 -6.13 -15.05
N ILE A 28 4.08 -6.47 -15.87
CA ILE A 28 4.01 -6.12 -17.29
C ILE A 28 4.07 -4.60 -17.47
N GLN A 29 3.32 -3.85 -16.66
CA GLN A 29 3.29 -2.40 -16.73
C GLN A 29 4.64 -1.79 -16.32
N ILE A 30 5.28 -2.30 -15.26
CA ILE A 30 6.60 -1.80 -14.80
C ILE A 30 7.68 -2.03 -15.87
N LYS A 31 7.56 -3.13 -16.62
CA LYS A 31 8.46 -3.49 -17.72
C LYS A 31 8.32 -2.61 -18.96
N GLU A 32 7.21 -1.85 -19.08
CA GLU A 32 7.06 -0.89 -20.17
C GLU A 32 8.13 0.21 -20.08
N LYS A 33 8.85 0.45 -21.18
CA LYS A 33 9.94 1.44 -21.21
C LYS A 33 9.49 2.85 -20.83
N ASP A 34 8.22 3.17 -21.07
CA ASP A 34 7.61 4.47 -20.83
C ASP A 34 6.68 4.48 -19.60
N PHE A 35 6.76 3.48 -18.72
CA PHE A 35 5.92 3.39 -17.51
C PHE A 35 5.99 4.67 -16.64
N LYS A 36 7.20 5.08 -16.30
CA LYS A 36 7.46 6.32 -15.53
C LYS A 36 6.81 7.53 -16.19
N ASP A 37 7.06 7.70 -17.49
CA ASP A 37 6.57 8.85 -18.23
C ASP A 37 5.05 8.85 -18.36
N LYS A 38 4.42 7.67 -18.58
CA LYS A 38 2.97 7.50 -18.60
C LYS A 38 2.36 7.88 -17.26
N LEU A 39 2.93 7.40 -16.15
CA LEU A 39 2.45 7.71 -14.81
C LEU A 39 2.55 9.20 -14.51
N LEU A 40 3.69 9.83 -14.77
CA LEU A 40 3.90 11.26 -14.53
C LEU A 40 3.04 12.14 -15.44
N LYS A 41 2.89 11.78 -16.72
CA LYS A 41 1.95 12.46 -17.62
C LYS A 41 0.52 12.39 -17.10
N CYS A 42 0.11 11.24 -16.55
CA CYS A 42 -1.20 11.09 -15.94
C CYS A 42 -1.37 11.96 -14.68
N CYS A 43 -0.37 11.98 -13.79
CA CYS A 43 -0.35 12.86 -12.62
C CYS A 43 -0.52 14.33 -13.03
N ASN A 44 0.24 14.78 -14.03
CA ASN A 44 0.18 16.14 -14.55
C ASN A 44 -1.18 16.46 -15.18
N LYS A 45 -1.72 15.55 -16.01
CA LYS A 45 -3.02 15.70 -16.67
C LYS A 45 -4.14 15.97 -15.67
N TYR A 46 -4.11 15.30 -14.51
CA TYR A 46 -5.14 15.40 -13.48
C TYR A 46 -4.74 16.26 -12.28
N ASN A 47 -3.62 16.99 -12.36
CA ASN A 47 -3.09 17.86 -11.31
C ASN A 47 -2.97 17.15 -9.93
N ILE A 48 -2.53 15.90 -9.94
CA ILE A 48 -2.24 15.11 -8.75
C ILE A 48 -0.73 15.16 -8.48
N SER A 49 -0.37 15.62 -7.28
CA SER A 49 1.02 15.57 -6.82
C SER A 49 1.45 14.11 -6.64
N PRO A 50 2.66 13.72 -7.07
CA PRO A 50 3.19 12.37 -6.92
C PRO A 50 3.10 11.81 -5.48
N ASN A 51 3.25 12.67 -4.47
CA ASN A 51 3.15 12.32 -3.05
C ASN A 51 1.78 11.76 -2.61
N PHE A 52 0.74 11.97 -3.41
CA PHE A 52 -0.59 11.40 -3.16
C PHE A 52 -0.75 9.99 -3.74
N LEU A 53 0.26 9.47 -4.44
CA LEU A 53 0.21 8.13 -5.01
C LEU A 53 1.02 7.14 -4.18
N GLU A 54 0.48 5.94 -4.06
CA GLU A 54 1.18 4.76 -3.59
C GLU A 54 1.05 3.69 -4.68
N ILE A 55 2.17 3.23 -5.21
CA ILE A 55 2.22 2.10 -6.15
C ILE A 55 2.31 0.83 -5.31
N GLU A 56 1.37 -0.08 -5.49
CA GLU A 56 1.40 -1.41 -4.90
C GLU A 56 1.91 -2.40 -5.94
N ILE A 57 2.92 -3.17 -5.56
CA ILE A 57 3.44 -4.30 -6.34
C ILE A 57 3.47 -5.53 -5.45
N THR A 58 3.17 -6.70 -5.99
CA THR A 58 3.26 -7.93 -5.21
C THR A 58 4.71 -8.30 -4.94
N GLU A 59 4.95 -9.08 -3.90
CA GLU A 59 6.24 -9.72 -3.64
C GLU A 59 6.79 -10.49 -4.88
N SER A 60 5.93 -11.24 -5.57
CA SER A 60 6.29 -11.98 -6.79
C SER A 60 6.71 -11.08 -7.95
N THR A 61 6.24 -9.84 -7.98
CA THR A 61 6.65 -8.86 -9.00
C THR A 61 8.15 -8.58 -8.91
N LEU A 62 8.72 -8.55 -7.71
CA LEU A 62 10.15 -8.29 -7.51
C LEU A 62 11.04 -9.38 -8.13
N LEU A 63 10.55 -10.61 -8.23
CA LEU A 63 11.25 -11.73 -8.86
C LEU A 63 11.22 -11.67 -10.39
N ASP A 64 10.23 -10.97 -10.96
CA ASP A 64 9.99 -10.93 -12.40
C ASP A 64 10.57 -9.67 -13.07
N ILE A 65 10.90 -8.64 -12.30
CA ILE A 65 11.42 -7.37 -12.82
C ILE A 65 12.95 -7.30 -12.79
N SER A 66 13.54 -6.56 -13.73
CA SER A 66 14.99 -6.38 -13.83
C SER A 66 15.52 -5.28 -12.89
N GLU A 67 16.83 -5.21 -12.68
CA GLU A 67 17.47 -4.10 -11.93
C GLU A 67 17.09 -2.73 -12.49
N LYS A 68 17.01 -2.59 -13.83
CA LYS A 68 16.55 -1.36 -14.48
C LYS A 68 15.12 -0.98 -14.10
N ASN A 69 14.25 -1.96 -13.87
CA ASN A 69 12.89 -1.69 -13.41
C ASN A 69 12.88 -1.23 -11.94
N ILE A 70 13.77 -1.77 -11.11
CA ILE A 70 13.96 -1.31 -9.73
C ILE A 70 14.47 0.13 -9.70
N GLU A 71 15.41 0.49 -10.59
CA GLU A 71 15.86 1.88 -10.75
C GLU A 71 14.68 2.82 -11.06
N VAL A 72 13.77 2.42 -11.96
CA VAL A 72 12.56 3.20 -12.25
C VAL A 72 11.69 3.39 -11.01
N LEU A 73 11.49 2.35 -10.20
CA LEU A 73 10.71 2.45 -8.95
C LEU A 73 11.41 3.38 -7.93
N ASN A 74 12.74 3.32 -7.84
CA ASN A 74 13.54 4.20 -6.99
C ASN A 74 13.48 5.66 -7.46
N GLU A 75 13.52 5.91 -8.77
CA GLU A 75 13.33 7.24 -9.35
C GLU A 75 11.94 7.80 -9.01
N LEU A 76 10.88 6.99 -9.18
CA LEU A 76 9.52 7.38 -8.82
C LEU A 76 9.40 7.70 -7.33
N LYS A 77 10.08 6.93 -6.47
CA LYS A 77 10.16 7.21 -5.04
C LYS A 77 10.89 8.52 -4.74
N GLY A 78 11.99 8.80 -5.44
CA GLY A 78 12.70 10.09 -5.36
C GLY A 78 11.85 11.29 -5.80
N MET A 79 10.87 11.07 -6.68
CA MET A 79 9.87 12.06 -7.07
C MET A 79 8.70 12.17 -6.08
N GLY A 80 8.70 11.35 -5.03
CA GLY A 80 7.76 11.39 -3.92
C GLY A 80 6.61 10.38 -3.99
N ILE A 81 6.55 9.54 -5.03
CA ILE A 81 5.56 8.46 -5.11
C ILE A 81 5.90 7.39 -4.07
N ASN A 82 4.93 6.96 -3.27
CA ASN A 82 5.15 5.88 -2.33
C ASN A 82 5.17 4.53 -3.06
N ILE A 83 6.01 3.61 -2.61
CA ILE A 83 6.08 2.25 -3.13
C ILE A 83 5.73 1.30 -1.99
N ALA A 84 4.72 0.48 -2.20
CA ALA A 84 4.26 -0.54 -1.27
C ALA A 84 4.49 -1.93 -1.87
N ILE A 85 4.97 -2.86 -1.04
CA ILE A 85 5.03 -4.28 -1.40
C ILE A 85 3.82 -4.96 -0.78
N ASP A 86 2.97 -5.51 -1.64
CA ASP A 86 1.77 -6.27 -1.31
C ASP A 86 2.06 -7.76 -1.17
N ASP A 87 1.16 -8.46 -0.47
CA ASP A 87 1.24 -9.89 -0.16
C ASP A 87 2.54 -10.32 0.53
N PHE A 88 3.19 -9.42 1.29
CA PHE A 88 4.53 -9.65 1.81
C PHE A 88 4.58 -10.81 2.81
N GLY A 89 5.45 -11.79 2.53
CA GLY A 89 5.67 -12.99 3.32
C GLY A 89 5.01 -14.24 2.74
N THR A 90 4.21 -14.13 1.68
CA THR A 90 3.57 -15.28 1.02
C THR A 90 4.45 -15.91 -0.06
N GLY A 91 5.47 -15.18 -0.54
CA GLY A 91 6.38 -15.63 -1.58
C GLY A 91 7.81 -15.89 -1.10
N TYR A 92 8.70 -16.07 -2.08
CA TYR A 92 10.15 -16.13 -1.85
C TYR A 92 10.75 -14.72 -2.01
N SER A 93 10.49 -13.81 -1.06
CA SER A 93 11.23 -12.55 -0.98
C SER A 93 12.67 -12.89 -0.73
N SER A 94 13.52 -12.65 -1.71
CA SER A 94 14.91 -12.41 -1.37
C SER A 94 14.94 -11.07 -0.63
N LEU A 95 15.19 -11.10 0.68
CA LEU A 95 15.46 -9.90 1.50
C LEU A 95 16.48 -8.96 0.81
N SER A 96 17.31 -9.49 -0.10
CA SER A 96 18.19 -8.72 -0.97
C SER A 96 17.47 -7.64 -1.80
N TYR A 97 16.23 -7.88 -2.24
CA TYR A 97 15.47 -6.86 -2.97
C TYR A 97 15.08 -5.71 -2.07
N LEU A 98 14.70 -5.96 -0.81
CA LEU A 98 14.38 -4.90 0.16
C LEU A 98 15.58 -3.99 0.46
N ILE A 99 16.81 -4.43 0.18
CA ILE A 99 18.02 -3.63 0.29
C ILE A 99 18.14 -2.66 -0.90
N ASN A 100 17.75 -3.09 -2.10
CA ASN A 100 17.97 -2.34 -3.34
C ASN A 100 16.78 -1.47 -3.75
N ILE A 101 15.56 -1.83 -3.35
CA ILE A 101 14.35 -1.06 -3.63
C ILE A 101 14.02 -0.12 -2.46
N SER A 102 13.72 1.14 -2.80
CA SER A 102 13.30 2.17 -1.85
C SER A 102 11.82 2.02 -1.52
N VAL A 103 11.52 1.14 -0.58
CA VAL A 103 10.15 0.84 -0.15
C VAL A 103 9.65 1.87 0.85
N SER A 104 8.35 2.16 0.80
CA SER A 104 7.65 3.02 1.77
C SER A 104 6.85 2.18 2.76
N THR A 105 6.18 1.14 2.25
CA THR A 105 5.21 0.35 2.98
C THR A 105 5.40 -1.14 2.69
N LEU A 106 5.38 -1.98 3.73
CA LEU A 106 5.20 -3.42 3.62
C LEU A 106 3.79 -3.77 4.06
N LYS A 107 3.07 -4.53 3.24
CA LYS A 107 1.72 -4.99 3.54
C LYS A 107 1.77 -6.48 3.84
N ILE A 108 1.48 -6.85 5.09
CA ILE A 108 1.45 -8.25 5.55
C ILE A 108 0.13 -8.85 5.10
N ASP A 109 0.23 -9.93 4.33
CA ASP A 109 -0.92 -10.59 3.73
C ASP A 109 -1.91 -11.16 4.76
N LYS A 110 -3.18 -11.23 4.36
CA LYS A 110 -4.27 -11.80 5.14
C LYS A 110 -4.00 -13.24 5.59
N THR A 111 -3.30 -14.06 4.80
CA THR A 111 -3.02 -15.46 5.17
C THR A 111 -2.25 -15.61 6.48
N PHE A 112 -1.46 -14.60 6.88
CA PHE A 112 -0.83 -14.56 8.19
C PHE A 112 -1.83 -14.31 9.33
N VAL A 113 -2.81 -13.43 9.07
CA VAL A 113 -3.82 -12.95 10.01
C VAL A 113 -4.93 -13.96 10.23
N ASP A 114 -5.30 -14.71 9.19
CA ASP A 114 -6.29 -15.79 9.26
C ASP A 114 -5.88 -16.92 10.22
N HIS A 115 -4.59 -16.99 10.54
CA HIS A 115 -4.02 -17.98 11.47
C HIS A 115 -3.19 -17.30 12.57
N VAL A 116 -3.62 -16.11 13.03
CA VAL A 116 -2.89 -15.32 14.03
C VAL A 116 -2.80 -16.03 15.40
N GLU A 117 -3.66 -17.01 15.66
CA GLU A 117 -3.59 -17.89 16.83
C GLU A 117 -2.41 -18.87 16.77
N ASN A 118 -1.84 -19.10 15.58
CA ASN A 118 -0.66 -19.93 15.43
C ASN A 118 0.59 -19.17 15.87
N TYR A 119 1.32 -19.73 16.84
CA TYR A 119 2.56 -19.14 17.36
C TYR A 119 3.59 -18.80 16.27
N LYS A 120 3.73 -19.64 15.23
CA LYS A 120 4.66 -19.38 14.14
C LYS A 120 4.26 -18.13 13.35
N ASN A 121 2.97 -17.95 13.09
CA ASN A 121 2.46 -16.76 12.40
C ASN A 121 2.67 -15.50 13.23
N MET A 122 2.39 -15.55 14.53
CA MET A 122 2.67 -14.42 15.44
C MET A 122 4.16 -14.03 15.42
N VAL A 123 5.07 -15.01 15.46
CA VAL A 123 6.51 -14.78 15.39
C VAL A 123 6.91 -14.16 14.05
N LEU A 124 6.35 -14.65 12.94
CA LEU A 124 6.63 -14.09 11.61
C LEU A 124 6.14 -12.65 11.49
N ILE A 125 4.88 -12.37 11.86
CA ILE A 125 4.32 -11.01 11.88
C ILE A 125 5.21 -10.08 12.72
N LYS A 126 5.56 -10.49 13.95
CA LYS A 126 6.42 -9.72 14.85
C LYS A 126 7.78 -9.42 14.24
N ASN A 127 8.40 -10.40 13.57
CA ASN A 127 9.69 -10.23 12.92
C ASN A 127 9.59 -9.26 11.74
N ILE A 128 8.55 -9.35 10.91
CA ILE A 128 8.31 -8.41 9.82
C ILE A 128 8.11 -7.00 10.37
N VAL A 129 7.31 -6.85 11.43
CA VAL A 129 7.10 -5.56 12.11
C VAL A 129 8.41 -4.97 12.63
N ASN A 130 9.28 -5.77 13.25
CA ASN A 130 10.56 -5.30 13.76
C ASN A 130 11.53 -4.95 12.64
N LEU A 131 11.67 -5.80 11.62
CA LEU A 131 12.47 -5.53 10.43
C LEU A 131 12.05 -4.21 9.78
N SER A 132 10.76 -3.99 9.65
CA SER A 132 10.21 -2.79 9.04
C SER A 132 10.51 -1.54 9.87
N LYS A 133 10.46 -1.64 11.20
CA LYS A 133 10.87 -0.54 12.09
C LYS A 133 12.34 -0.19 11.90
N ASP A 134 13.22 -1.18 11.82
CA ASP A 134 14.67 -0.98 11.64
C ASP A 134 14.98 -0.35 10.28
N LEU A 135 14.26 -0.76 9.24
CA LEU A 135 14.35 -0.19 7.89
C LEU A 135 13.54 1.12 7.70
N LYS A 136 12.81 1.56 8.73
CA LYS A 136 11.93 2.74 8.72
C LYS A 136 10.80 2.66 7.68
N TYR A 137 10.34 1.45 7.39
CA TYR A 137 9.18 1.19 6.56
C TYR A 137 7.89 1.21 7.39
N LYS A 138 6.82 1.69 6.78
CA LYS A 138 5.47 1.53 7.33
C LYS A 138 5.04 0.08 7.16
N VAL A 139 4.33 -0.46 8.15
CA VAL A 139 3.70 -1.79 8.04
C VAL A 139 2.19 -1.61 8.08
N ILE A 140 1.51 -2.23 7.12
CA ILE A 140 0.07 -2.41 7.13
C ILE A 140 -0.20 -3.90 7.25
N VAL A 141 -1.06 -4.31 8.18
CA VAL A 141 -1.54 -5.69 8.23
C VAL A 141 -2.90 -5.76 7.56
N GLU A 142 -3.05 -6.61 6.57
CA GLU A 142 -4.27 -6.71 5.77
C GLU A 142 -5.19 -7.85 6.20
N GLY A 143 -6.46 -7.75 5.79
CA GLY A 143 -7.44 -8.82 6.00
C GLY A 143 -7.88 -9.03 7.44
N VAL A 144 -7.83 -8.00 8.28
CA VAL A 144 -8.35 -8.06 9.65
C VAL A 144 -9.88 -8.07 9.65
N GLU A 145 -10.49 -9.10 10.22
CA GLU A 145 -11.94 -9.33 10.22
C GLU A 145 -12.54 -9.37 11.63
N THR A 146 -11.75 -9.67 12.66
CA THR A 146 -12.24 -9.80 14.04
C THR A 146 -11.52 -8.88 15.02
N ARG A 147 -12.15 -8.66 16.19
CA ARG A 147 -11.56 -7.85 17.27
C ARG A 147 -10.36 -8.57 17.89
N GLU A 148 -10.43 -9.88 18.02
CA GLU A 148 -9.38 -10.73 18.58
C GLU A 148 -8.10 -10.61 17.74
N GLN A 149 -8.23 -10.59 16.40
CA GLN A 149 -7.10 -10.33 15.50
C GLN A 149 -6.47 -8.95 15.78
N ILE A 150 -7.28 -7.91 16.00
CA ILE A 150 -6.77 -6.57 16.32
C ILE A 150 -5.97 -6.55 17.62
N GLU A 151 -6.49 -7.18 18.66
CA GLU A 151 -5.85 -7.23 19.98
C GLU A 151 -4.49 -7.92 19.89
N VAL A 152 -4.42 -9.07 19.20
CA VAL A 152 -3.16 -9.77 18.97
C VAL A 152 -2.19 -8.93 18.13
N LEU A 153 -2.65 -8.33 17.03
CA LEU A 153 -1.79 -7.50 16.17
C LEU A 153 -1.28 -6.24 16.91
N ALA A 154 -2.08 -5.65 17.78
CA ALA A 154 -1.66 -4.53 18.62
C ALA A 154 -0.53 -4.94 19.58
N ASP A 155 -0.64 -6.12 20.21
CA ASP A 155 0.40 -6.68 21.09
C ASP A 155 1.70 -7.00 20.33
N LEU A 156 1.61 -7.38 19.05
CA LEU A 156 2.76 -7.57 18.17
C LEU A 156 3.37 -6.23 17.68
N GLY A 157 2.75 -5.10 18.02
CA GLY A 157 3.21 -3.76 17.72
C GLY A 157 2.83 -3.27 16.32
N CYS A 158 1.81 -3.86 15.70
CA CYS A 158 1.22 -3.40 14.45
C CYS A 158 0.42 -2.11 14.68
N LYS A 159 0.78 -1.04 13.97
CA LYS A 159 0.16 0.28 14.16
C LYS A 159 -0.94 0.60 13.16
N ILE A 160 -0.90 -0.04 11.99
CA ILE A 160 -1.81 0.24 10.89
C ILE A 160 -2.34 -1.09 10.39
N ILE A 161 -3.66 -1.17 10.32
CA ILE A 161 -4.40 -2.38 10.00
C ILE A 161 -5.50 -2.03 8.99
N GLN A 162 -5.76 -2.95 8.08
CA GLN A 162 -6.77 -2.86 7.05
C GLN A 162 -7.56 -4.16 7.02
N GLY A 163 -8.87 -4.07 6.85
CA GLY A 163 -9.69 -5.27 6.69
C GLY A 163 -11.17 -5.01 6.92
N PHE A 164 -11.96 -6.08 6.72
CA PHE A 164 -13.42 -6.01 6.75
C PHE A 164 -13.99 -5.67 8.12
N TYR A 165 -13.19 -5.78 9.19
CA TYR A 165 -13.57 -5.27 10.51
C TYR A 165 -13.93 -3.78 10.44
N PHE A 166 -13.20 -2.98 9.65
CA PHE A 166 -13.46 -1.55 9.51
C PHE A 166 -14.43 -1.24 8.39
N SER A 167 -14.16 -1.78 7.20
CA SER A 167 -15.00 -1.57 6.03
C SER A 167 -14.72 -2.64 4.97
N LYS A 168 -15.78 -3.13 4.33
CA LYS A 168 -15.64 -3.88 3.08
C LYS A 168 -15.29 -2.91 1.94
N PRO A 169 -14.71 -3.39 0.84
CA PRO A 169 -14.52 -2.59 -0.36
C PRO A 169 -15.82 -1.88 -0.75
N LEU A 170 -15.76 -0.56 -0.86
CA LEU A 170 -16.91 0.27 -1.17
C LEU A 170 -16.95 0.58 -2.66
N THR A 171 -18.16 0.77 -3.18
CA THR A 171 -18.35 1.43 -4.47
C THR A 171 -17.94 2.90 -4.37
N GLU A 172 -17.82 3.59 -5.50
CA GLU A 172 -17.53 5.02 -5.52
C GLU A 172 -18.53 5.83 -4.66
N ASP A 173 -19.82 5.51 -4.77
CA ASP A 173 -20.88 6.17 -3.98
C ASP A 173 -20.83 5.81 -2.49
N GLY A 174 -20.48 4.55 -2.17
CA GLY A 174 -20.23 4.14 -0.79
C GLY A 174 -19.07 4.92 -0.18
N MET A 175 -17.99 5.11 -0.95
CA MET A 175 -16.83 5.88 -0.51
C MET A 175 -17.15 7.35 -0.31
N LYS A 176 -17.92 7.98 -1.24
CA LYS A 176 -18.41 9.36 -1.07
C LYS A 176 -19.21 9.51 0.23
N THR A 177 -20.14 8.59 0.49
CA THR A 177 -20.96 8.60 1.72
C THR A 177 -20.09 8.51 2.98
N LEU A 178 -19.07 7.66 2.97
CA LEU A 178 -18.12 7.53 4.08
C LEU A 178 -17.29 8.81 4.28
N LEU A 179 -16.78 9.39 3.20
CA LEU A 179 -15.99 10.61 3.22
C LEU A 179 -16.80 11.82 3.71
N ASP A 180 -18.05 11.94 3.28
CA ASP A 180 -18.98 12.98 3.76
C ASP A 180 -19.29 12.84 5.26
N SER A 181 -19.44 11.61 5.74
CA SER A 181 -19.66 11.34 7.17
C SER A 181 -18.45 11.75 8.01
N ASN A 182 -17.24 11.42 7.55
CA ASN A 182 -15.99 11.82 8.21
C ASN A 182 -15.74 13.34 8.16
N ARG A 183 -16.22 14.02 7.11
CA ARG A 183 -16.14 15.49 7.02
C ARG A 183 -16.99 16.17 8.09
N LYS A 184 -18.18 15.64 8.39
CA LYS A 184 -19.08 16.16 9.42
C LYS A 184 -18.56 15.92 10.83
N ASN A 185 -17.98 14.74 11.09
CA ASN A 185 -17.42 14.41 12.41
C ASN A 185 -16.17 15.22 12.79
N ASN A 186 -15.42 15.75 11.81
CA ASN A 186 -14.25 16.61 12.04
C ASN A 186 -14.60 18.12 12.15
N MET A 187 -15.88 18.48 12.11
CA MET A 187 -16.38 19.85 12.32
C MET A 187 -17.09 20.03 13.68
N GLN A 188 -17.09 19.00 14.53
CA GLN A 188 -17.46 19.04 15.95
C GLN A 188 -16.19 18.90 16.79
#